data_AF-A0A0Q4TXS3-F1
#
_entry.id   AF-A0A0Q4TXS3-F1
#
_cell.length_a   1.000
_cell.length_b   1.000
_cell.length_c   1.000
_cell.angle_alpha   90.00
_cell.angle_beta   90.00
_cell.angle_gamma   90.00
#
_symmetry.space_group_name_H-M   'P 1'
#
loop_
_entity.id
_entity.type
_entity.pdbx_description
1 polymer ?
#
loop_
_entity_poly.entity_id
_entity_poly.type
_entity_poly.pdbx_seq_one_letter_code
_entity_poly.pdbx_strand_id
1 'polypeptide(L)'
;MTNWLRALAPLALTAIALVVFFTADRTVGMLLIVAALASAFLAGNSILGRPSRRPERDVDPAEVRAYRQAHPGSTIGDAVSAVGGPARR
;
A
#
# COMPACT_ATOMS: atom_id res chain seq x y z
N MET A 1 6.55 -13.41 9.35
CA MET A 1 6.41 -13.96 7.98
C MET A 1 4.94 -13.90 7.52
N THR A 2 4.27 -12.75 7.64
CA THR A 2 2.79 -12.75 7.76
C THR A 2 2.06 -11.83 6.77
N ASN A 3 2.75 -10.84 6.19
CA ASN A 3 2.12 -9.88 5.27
C ASN A 3 2.01 -10.43 3.84
N TRP A 4 3.01 -11.20 3.41
CA TRP A 4 3.01 -11.87 2.10
C TRP A 4 1.87 -12.89 1.97
N LEU A 5 1.63 -13.69 3.00
CA LEU A 5 0.55 -14.67 3.01
C LEU A 5 -0.84 -14.00 2.96
N ARG A 6 -0.98 -12.86 3.65
CA ARG A 6 -2.21 -12.04 3.63
C ARG A 6 -2.44 -11.36 2.27
N ALA A 7 -1.38 -11.01 1.55
CA ALA A 7 -1.48 -10.46 0.20
C ALA A 7 -1.78 -11.54 -0.86
N LEU A 8 -1.35 -12.79 -0.63
CA LEU A 8 -1.63 -13.93 -1.51
C LEU A 8 -3.09 -14.38 -1.48
N ALA A 9 -3.76 -14.25 -0.34
CA ALA A 9 -5.16 -14.65 -0.17
C ALA A 9 -6.13 -13.97 -1.17
N PRO A 10 -6.17 -12.62 -1.31
CA PRO A 10 -7.05 -11.98 -2.29
C PRO A 10 -6.66 -12.30 -3.75
N LEU A 11 -5.37 -12.50 -4.05
CA LEU A 11 -4.92 -12.89 -5.39
C LEU A 11 -5.42 -14.29 -5.76
N ALA A 12 -5.26 -15.25 -4.86
CA ALA A 12 -5.77 -16.61 -5.04
C ALA A 12 -7.31 -16.62 -5.17
N LEU A 13 -8.00 -15.83 -4.34
CA LEU A 13 -9.46 -15.71 -4.40
C LEU A 13 -9.93 -15.13 -5.75
N THR A 14 -9.22 -14.13 -6.27
CA THR A 14 -9.51 -13.53 -7.58
C THR A 14 -9.33 -14.54 -8.71
N ALA A 15 -8.27 -15.35 -8.67
CA ALA A 15 -8.04 -16.39 -9.66
C ALA A 15 -9.15 -17.45 -9.66
N ILE A 16 -9.57 -17.90 -8.47
CA ILE A 16 -10.71 -18.83 -8.32
C ILE A 16 -12.00 -18.21 -8.86
N ALA A 17 -12.25 -16.93 -8.54
CA ALA A 17 -13.43 -16.22 -9.01
C ALA A 17 -13.52 -16.16 -10.54
N LEU A 18 -12.39 -15.91 -11.22
CA LEU A 18 -12.33 -15.91 -12.68
C LEU A 18 -12.63 -17.30 -13.26
N VAL A 19 -12.04 -18.35 -12.71
CA VAL A 19 -12.32 -19.72 -13.16
C VAL A 19 -13.80 -20.05 -13.01
N VAL A 20 -14.39 -19.78 -11.84
CA VAL A 20 -15.83 -20.04 -11.59
C VAL A 20 -16.72 -19.22 -12.52
N PHE A 21 -16.38 -17.95 -12.76
CA PHE A 21 -17.13 -17.07 -13.66
C PHE A 21 -17.20 -17.60 -15.10
N PHE A 22 -16.10 -18.16 -15.61
CA PHE A 22 -16.02 -18.66 -16.98
C PHE A 22 -16.48 -20.11 -17.16
N THR A 23 -16.52 -20.93 -16.09
CA THR A 23 -16.77 -22.38 -16.22
C THR A 23 -18.05 -22.87 -15.58
N ALA A 24 -18.50 -22.27 -14.49
CA ALA A 24 -19.60 -22.81 -13.68
C ALA A 24 -20.81 -21.88 -13.68
N ASP A 25 -20.66 -20.69 -13.10
CA ASP A 25 -21.76 -19.75 -12.92
C ASP A 25 -21.24 -18.32 -12.82
N ARG A 26 -21.75 -17.46 -13.70
CA ARG A 26 -21.35 -16.05 -13.78
C ARG A 26 -21.76 -15.25 -12.54
N THR A 27 -22.89 -15.58 -11.94
CA THR A 27 -23.41 -14.92 -10.72
C THR A 27 -22.51 -15.24 -9.54
N VAL A 28 -22.17 -16.52 -9.37
CA VAL A 28 -21.27 -16.96 -8.29
C VAL A 28 -19.87 -16.40 -8.49
N GLY A 29 -19.34 -16.40 -9.72
CA GLY A 29 -18.05 -15.80 -10.05
C GLY A 29 -18.02 -14.30 -9.74
N MET A 30 -19.08 -13.57 -10.05
CA MET A 30 -19.18 -12.12 -9.77
C MET A 30 -19.22 -11.84 -8.27
N LEU A 31 -19.94 -12.64 -7.48
CA LEU A 31 -19.93 -12.55 -6.02
C LEU A 31 -18.54 -12.82 -5.43
N LEU A 32 -17.81 -13.78 -5.97
CA LEU A 32 -16.44 -14.08 -5.54
C LEU A 32 -15.46 -12.94 -5.88
N ILE A 33 -15.62 -12.27 -7.01
CA ILE A 33 -14.83 -11.07 -7.36
C ILE A 33 -15.09 -9.95 -6.34
N VAL A 34 -16.35 -9.70 -5.99
CA VAL A 34 -16.70 -8.69 -4.97
C VAL A 34 -16.12 -9.06 -3.60
N ALA A 35 -16.21 -10.34 -3.21
CA ALA A 35 -15.61 -10.83 -1.98
C ALA A 35 -14.07 -10.69 -1.98
N ALA A 36 -13.42 -10.91 -3.12
CA ALA A 36 -11.98 -10.73 -3.27
C ALA A 36 -11.60 -9.26 -3.06
N LEU A 37 -12.33 -8.34 -3.70
CA LEU A 37 -12.13 -6.91 -3.51
C LEU A 37 -12.32 -6.48 -2.05
N ALA A 38 -13.40 -6.94 -1.41
CA ALA A 38 -13.69 -6.64 -0.01
C ALA A 38 -12.60 -7.17 0.92
N SER A 39 -12.10 -8.39 0.67
CA SER A 39 -11.01 -8.99 1.45
C SER A 39 -9.69 -8.23 1.29
N ALA A 40 -9.38 -7.75 0.07
CA ALA A 40 -8.21 -6.94 -0.22
C ALA A 40 -8.28 -5.58 0.50
N PHE A 41 -9.46 -4.96 0.52
CA PHE A 41 -9.70 -3.71 1.26
C PHE A 41 -9.55 -3.90 2.76
N LEU A 42 -10.12 -4.97 3.33
CA LEU A 42 -10.05 -5.25 4.77
C LEU A 42 -8.62 -5.61 5.22
N ALA A 43 -7.83 -6.24 4.36
CA ALA A 43 -6.40 -6.49 4.57
C ALA A 43 -5.52 -5.25 4.32
N GLY A 44 -6.12 -4.15 3.87
CA GLY A 44 -5.48 -2.98 3.25
C GLY A 44 -4.36 -2.31 4.06
N ASN A 45 -4.41 -2.31 5.39
CA ASN A 45 -3.35 -1.69 6.18
C ASN A 45 -1.99 -2.39 6.05
N SER A 46 -1.96 -3.66 5.64
CA SER A 46 -0.70 -4.40 5.38
C SER A 46 -0.26 -4.37 3.91
N ILE A 47 -1.14 -3.96 2.98
CA ILE A 47 -0.92 -4.06 1.53
C ILE A 47 -0.73 -2.68 0.89
N LEU A 48 -1.44 -1.65 1.34
CA LEU A 48 -1.42 -0.31 0.73
C LEU A 48 -0.19 0.52 1.14
N GLY A 49 0.63 0.04 2.07
CA GLY A 49 1.65 0.85 2.71
C GLY A 49 1.03 1.98 3.54
N ARG A 50 1.81 2.58 4.44
CA ARG A 50 1.35 3.80 5.10
C ARG A 50 1.45 4.92 4.05
N PRO A 51 0.35 5.58 3.64
CA PRO A 51 0.49 6.81 2.89
C PRO A 51 1.29 7.76 3.77
N SER A 52 2.47 8.18 3.29
CA SER A 52 3.29 9.19 3.96
C SER A 52 2.38 10.38 4.22
N ARG A 53 2.21 10.78 5.48
CA ARG A 53 1.38 11.95 5.81
C ARG A 53 1.89 13.12 4.98
N ARG A 54 0.95 13.88 4.41
CA ARG A 54 1.29 15.13 3.72
C ARG A 54 2.11 15.98 4.70
N PRO A 55 3.29 16.48 4.30
CA PRO A 55 4.10 17.30 5.18
C PRO A 55 3.31 18.52 5.61
N GLU A 56 3.49 18.92 6.87
CA GLU A 56 2.70 19.98 7.52
C GLU A 56 3.10 21.38 7.03
N ARG A 57 4.29 21.47 6.40
CA ARG A 57 4.84 22.64 5.75
C ARG A 57 5.25 22.32 4.32
N ASP A 58 5.34 23.34 3.47
CA ASP A 58 6.02 23.20 2.20
C ASP A 58 7.48 22.82 2.44
N VAL A 59 7.90 21.74 1.78
CA VAL A 59 9.23 21.15 1.93
C VAL A 59 10.10 21.64 0.80
N ASP A 60 11.20 22.33 1.15
CA ASP A 60 12.19 22.77 0.16
C ASP A 60 12.95 21.55 -0.42
N PRO A 61 13.00 21.39 -1.76
CA PRO A 61 13.80 20.37 -2.42
C PRO A 61 15.27 20.35 -1.98
N ALA A 62 15.85 21.49 -1.61
CA ALA A 62 17.23 21.57 -1.14
C ALA A 62 17.43 20.84 0.20
N GLU A 63 16.48 20.99 1.14
CA GLU A 63 16.50 20.33 2.45
C GLU A 63 16.39 18.80 2.30
N VAL A 64 15.52 18.33 1.39
CA VAL A 64 15.38 16.89 1.08
C VAL A 64 16.68 16.32 0.52
N ARG A 65 17.35 17.07 -0.36
CA ARG A 65 18.63 16.65 -0.97
C ARG A 65 19.74 16.57 0.07
N ALA A 66 19.85 17.58 0.93
CA ALA A 66 20.82 17.60 2.02
C ALA A 66 20.60 16.43 2.99
N TYR A 67 19.35 16.15 3.35
CA TYR A 67 19.01 15.02 4.22
C TYR A 67 19.44 13.67 3.62
N ARG A 68 19.20 13.46 2.32
CA ARG A 68 19.59 12.22 1.63
C ARG A 68 21.10 12.06 1.48
N GLN A 69 21.84 13.17 1.34
CA GLN A 69 23.30 13.13 1.36
C GLN A 69 23.84 12.75 2.75
N ALA A 70 23.21 13.26 3.81
CA ALA A 70 23.57 12.93 5.18
C ALA A 70 23.15 11.50 5.60
N HIS A 71 22.11 10.93 4.98
CA HIS A 71 21.57 9.60 5.30
C HIS A 71 21.52 8.68 4.07
N PRO A 72 22.66 8.07 3.69
CA PRO A 72 22.71 7.11 2.59
C PRO A 72 21.77 5.94 2.84
N GLY A 73 20.90 5.63 1.87
CA GLY A 73 19.89 4.57 1.98
C GLY A 73 18.50 5.05 2.42
N SER A 74 18.34 6.32 2.81
CA SER A 74 17.02 6.91 3.04
C SER A 74 16.22 7.08 1.73
N THR A 75 14.93 6.77 1.79
CA THR A 75 14.02 7.01 0.66
C THR A 75 13.60 8.48 0.60
N ILE A 76 13.04 8.92 -0.53
CA ILE A 76 12.50 10.28 -0.65
C ILE A 76 11.37 10.51 0.37
N GLY A 77 10.53 9.49 0.62
CA GLY A 77 9.45 9.59 1.61
C GLY A 77 9.97 9.78 3.04
N ASP A 78 11.08 9.13 3.38
CA ASP A 78 11.73 9.30 4.69
C ASP A 78 12.29 10.70 4.85
N ALA A 79 12.95 11.21 3.81
CA ALA A 79 13.51 12.55 3.80
C ALA A 79 12.42 13.63 3.89
N VAL A 80 11.34 13.50 3.12
CA VAL A 80 10.19 14.43 3.18
C VAL A 80 9.51 14.38 4.54
N SER A 81 9.41 13.20 5.16
CA SER A 81 8.81 13.06 6.49
C SER A 81 9.70 13.63 7.61
N ALA A 82 11.02 13.47 7.49
CA ALA A 82 11.99 13.98 8.45
C ALA A 82 12.11 15.51 8.38
N VAL A 83 12.07 16.06 7.17
CA VAL A 83 12.16 17.50 6.93
C VAL A 83 10.81 18.18 7.17
N GLY A 84 9.71 17.61 6.70
CA GLY A 84 8.36 18.17 6.80
C GLY A 84 7.60 17.85 8.10
N GLY A 85 8.25 17.18 9.05
CA GLY A 85 7.69 16.89 10.38
C GLY A 85 7.73 18.10 11.32
N PRO A 86 7.01 18.05 12.46
CA PRO A 86 6.96 19.15 13.42
C PRO A 86 8.38 19.45 13.91
N ALA A 87 8.78 20.72 13.81
CA ALA A 87 10.04 21.20 14.34
C ALA A 87 10.10 20.82 15.83
N ARG A 88 10.95 19.83 16.17
CA ARG A 88 11.27 19.54 17.57
C ARG A 88 12.00 20.76 18.12
N ARG A 89 11.25 21.62 18.82
CA ARG A 89 11.80 22.57 19.80
C ARG A 89 12.35 21.82 20.99
#